data_AF-A0A8T7C671-F1
#
_entry.id   AF-A0A8T7C671-F1
#
_cell.length_a   1.000
_cell.length_b   1.000
_cell.length_c   1.000
_cell.angle_alpha   90.00
_cell.angle_beta   90.00
_cell.angle_gamma   90.00
#
_symmetry.space_group_name_H-M   'P 1'
#
loop_
_entity.id
_entity.type
_entity.pdbx_description
1 polymer ?
#
loop_
_entity_poly.entity_id
_entity_poly.type
_entity_poly.pdbx_seq_one_letter_code
_entity_poly.pdbx_strand_id
1 'polypeptide(L)'
;MTDPDHLPLNRGPRWAAQIAAYEKKINAAPGLVVEGVLRRVVGLTLEAVGCRAPIGGRCQIVAPDRSRVEAEVVGFAGDKLY
;
A
#
# COMPACT_ATOMS: atom_id res chain seq x y z
N MET A 1 50.63 29.95 -10.16
CA MET A 1 49.40 30.75 -9.95
C MET A 1 48.24 29.80 -10.16
N THR A 2 47.98 28.97 -9.14
CA THR A 2 47.08 27.82 -9.16
C THR A 2 45.73 28.29 -8.63
N ASP A 3 44.71 28.23 -9.47
CA ASP A 3 43.33 28.55 -9.13
C ASP A 3 42.82 27.58 -8.02
N PRO A 4 42.40 28.09 -6.84
CA PRO A 4 41.96 27.24 -5.74
C PRO A 4 40.55 26.64 -5.90
N ASP A 5 39.82 26.92 -6.98
CA ASP A 5 38.38 26.60 -7.09
C ASP A 5 38.02 25.39 -7.97
N HIS A 6 38.89 24.38 -8.07
CA HIS A 6 38.49 23.09 -8.65
C HIS A 6 38.02 22.12 -7.55
N LEU A 7 36.89 22.40 -6.90
CA LEU A 7 36.14 21.35 -6.20
C LEU A 7 35.57 20.41 -7.27
N PRO A 8 36.07 19.18 -7.45
CA PRO A 8 35.39 18.24 -8.32
C PRO A 8 34.04 17.99 -7.66
N LEU A 9 32.97 18.52 -8.25
CA LEU A 9 31.61 18.16 -7.91
C LEU A 9 31.40 16.70 -8.32
N ASN A 10 32.00 15.79 -7.56
CA ASN A 10 31.92 14.36 -7.73
C ASN A 10 30.54 13.91 -7.23
N ARG A 11 29.53 14.22 -8.04
CA ARG A 11 28.11 13.91 -7.78
C ARG A 11 27.81 12.43 -8.03
N GLY A 12 28.66 11.73 -8.78
CA GLY A 12 28.49 10.33 -9.16
C GLY A 12 28.21 9.41 -7.95
N PRO A 13 29.07 9.40 -6.91
CA PRO A 13 28.85 8.59 -5.71
C PRO A 13 27.56 8.94 -4.97
N ARG A 14 27.21 10.24 -4.89
CA ARG A 14 26.00 10.69 -4.21
C ARG A 14 24.74 10.25 -4.96
N TRP A 15 24.72 10.43 -6.27
CA TRP A 15 23.62 9.98 -7.11
C TRP A 15 23.51 8.46 -7.17
N ALA A 16 24.63 7.73 -7.24
CA ALA A 16 24.63 6.27 -7.17
C ALA A 16 24.03 5.76 -5.85
N ALA A 17 24.42 6.36 -4.72
CA ALA A 17 23.85 6.02 -3.41
C ALA A 17 22.36 6.34 -3.32
N GLN A 18 21.92 7.47 -3.88
CA GLN A 18 20.51 7.85 -3.93
C GLN A 18 19.70 6.87 -4.80
N ILE A 19 20.17 6.54 -6.00
CA ILE A 19 19.51 5.59 -6.90
C ILE A 19 19.39 4.22 -6.24
N ALA A 20 20.47 3.71 -5.64
CA ALA A 20 20.45 2.42 -4.94
C ALA A 20 19.46 2.41 -3.75
N ALA A 21 19.31 3.54 -3.06
CA ALA A 21 18.32 3.68 -1.99
C ALA A 21 16.88 3.68 -2.54
N TYR A 22 16.62 4.33 -3.68
CA TYR A 22 15.32 4.31 -4.32
C TYR A 22 14.97 2.95 -4.91
N GLU A 23 15.93 2.26 -5.53
CA GLU A 23 15.76 0.89 -6.04
C GLU A 23 15.32 -0.06 -4.93
N LYS A 24 15.98 -0.01 -3.76
CA LYS A 24 15.57 -0.79 -2.59
C LYS A 24 14.13 -0.48 -2.15
N LYS A 25 13.74 0.79 -2.16
CA LYS A 25 12.37 1.21 -1.79
C LYS A 25 11.32 0.73 -2.79
N ILE A 26 11.63 0.80 -4.08
CA ILE A 26 10.73 0.34 -5.15
C ILE A 26 10.58 -1.18 -5.06
N ASN A 27 11.68 -1.91 -4.87
CA ASN A 27 11.65 -3.37 -4.75
C ASN A 27 10.96 -3.84 -3.46
N ALA A 28 10.89 -2.99 -2.43
CA ALA A 28 10.18 -3.25 -1.18
C ALA A 28 8.74 -2.71 -1.19
N ALA A 29 8.31 -2.03 -2.25
CA ALA A 29 6.95 -1.53 -2.33
C ALA A 29 5.97 -2.72 -2.38
N PRO A 30 4.88 -2.68 -1.60
CA PRO A 30 3.85 -3.70 -1.72
C PRO A 30 3.33 -3.72 -3.16
N GLY A 31 2.94 -4.92 -3.62
CA GLY A 31 2.33 -5.08 -4.95
C GLY A 31 1.01 -4.31 -5.07
N LEU A 32 0.25 -4.61 -6.12
CA LEU A 32 -1.08 -4.01 -6.30
C LEU A 32 -1.95 -4.22 -5.06
N VAL A 33 -2.54 -3.13 -4.58
CA VAL A 33 -3.50 -3.18 -3.48
C VAL A 33 -4.76 -3.86 -4.00
N VAL A 34 -5.17 -4.92 -3.31
CA VAL A 34 -6.43 -5.62 -3.62
C VAL A 34 -7.57 -4.85 -2.97
N GLU A 35 -8.52 -4.40 -3.79
CA GLU A 35 -9.69 -3.66 -3.35
C GLU A 35 -10.97 -4.40 -3.71
N GLY A 36 -12.01 -4.16 -2.93
CA GLY A 36 -13.35 -4.70 -3.16
C GLY A 36 -14.41 -3.63 -2.92
N VAL A 37 -15.67 -4.04 -3.01
CA VAL A 37 -16.81 -3.16 -2.76
C VAL A 37 -17.77 -3.82 -1.78
N LEU A 38 -18.31 -3.03 -0.86
CA LEU A 38 -19.42 -3.46 -0.02
C LEU A 38 -20.69 -3.56 -0.87
N ARG A 39 -21.37 -4.71 -0.79
CA ARG A 39 -22.61 -4.97 -1.54
C ARG A 39 -23.85 -4.78 -0.69
N ARG A 40 -23.79 -5.15 0.59
CA ARG A 40 -24.91 -4.98 1.53
C ARG A 40 -24.44 -5.02 2.98
N VAL A 41 -25.31 -4.54 3.85
CA VAL A 41 -25.22 -4.67 5.30
C VAL A 41 -26.22 -5.73 5.76
N VAL A 42 -25.80 -6.63 6.65
CA VAL A 42 -26.66 -7.64 7.28
C VAL A 42 -26.44 -7.58 8.79
N GLY A 43 -27.32 -6.87 9.49
CA GLY A 43 -27.15 -6.62 10.92
C GLY A 43 -25.85 -5.85 11.20
N LEU A 44 -24.91 -6.49 11.90
CA LEU A 44 -23.58 -5.94 12.21
C LEU A 44 -22.49 -6.37 11.21
N THR A 45 -22.82 -7.24 10.25
CA THR A 45 -21.88 -7.83 9.30
C THR A 45 -22.00 -7.16 7.93
N LEU A 46 -20.89 -7.07 7.21
CA LEU A 46 -20.81 -6.41 5.89
C LEU A 46 -20.46 -7.45 4.83
N GLU A 47 -21.23 -7.53 3.75
CA GLU A 47 -20.89 -8.40 2.62
C GLU A 47 -20.05 -7.63 1.61
N ALA A 48 -18.82 -8.07 1.35
CA ALA A 48 -17.90 -7.49 0.38
C ALA A 48 -17.60 -8.47 -0.76
N VAL A 49 -17.35 -7.95 -1.97
CA VAL A 49 -16.86 -8.74 -3.12
C VAL A 49 -15.67 -8.05 -3.78
N GLY A 50 -14.89 -8.80 -4.56
CA GLY A 50 -13.74 -8.27 -5.32
C GLY A 50 -12.42 -8.29 -4.57
N CYS A 51 -12.43 -8.63 -3.28
CA CYS A 51 -11.23 -8.86 -2.48
C CYS A 51 -11.27 -10.23 -1.79
N ARG A 52 -10.09 -10.72 -1.37
CA ARG A 52 -9.93 -11.97 -0.64
C ARG A 52 -9.03 -11.71 0.57
N ALA A 53 -9.46 -12.17 1.73
CA ALA A 53 -8.71 -12.10 2.97
C ALA A 53 -9.11 -13.31 3.86
N PRO A 54 -8.19 -13.78 4.72
CA PRO A 54 -8.49 -14.88 5.65
C PRO A 54 -9.44 -14.42 6.76
N ILE A 55 -10.12 -15.37 7.41
CA ILE A 55 -10.85 -15.09 8.67
C ILE A 55 -9.87 -14.52 9.70
N GLY A 56 -10.29 -13.48 10.42
CA GLY A 56 -9.45 -12.68 11.31
C GLY A 56 -8.59 -11.64 10.58
N GLY A 57 -8.60 -11.63 9.25
CA GLY A 57 -7.95 -10.60 8.44
C GLY A 57 -8.64 -9.26 8.64
N ARG A 58 -7.85 -8.18 8.69
CA ARG A 58 -8.37 -6.82 8.84
C ARG A 58 -8.45 -6.12 7.49
N CYS A 59 -9.63 -5.59 7.19
CA CYS A 59 -9.89 -4.81 5.99
C CYS A 59 -10.19 -3.37 6.38
N GLN A 60 -9.79 -2.45 5.52
CA GLN A 60 -10.10 -1.03 5.67
C GLN A 60 -11.24 -0.67 4.73
N ILE A 61 -12.35 -0.21 5.31
CA ILE A 61 -13.50 0.30 4.57
C ILE A 61 -13.29 1.80 4.38
N VAL A 62 -13.37 2.25 3.14
CA VAL A 62 -13.30 3.66 2.77
C VAL A 62 -14.71 4.18 2.52
N ALA A 63 -15.18 5.09 3.37
CA ALA A 63 -16.47 5.73 3.19
C ALA A 63 -16.41 6.85 2.13
N PRO A 64 -17.55 7.34 1.61
CA PRO A 64 -17.58 8.39 0.59
C PRO A 64 -16.89 9.71 1.01
N ASP A 65 -16.90 10.02 2.30
CA ASP A 65 -16.20 11.16 2.89
C ASP A 65 -14.69 10.92 3.10
N ARG A 66 -14.16 9.79 2.61
CA ARG A 66 -12.79 9.31 2.77
C ARG A 66 -12.42 8.92 4.20
N SER A 67 -13.36 8.90 5.13
CA SER A 67 -13.13 8.29 6.43
C SER A 67 -12.86 6.80 6.28
N ARG A 68 -12.07 6.26 7.20
CA ARG A 68 -11.60 4.88 7.18
C ARG A 68 -12.06 4.17 8.43
N VAL A 69 -12.70 3.02 8.25
CA VAL A 69 -13.15 2.16 9.35
C VAL A 69 -12.49 0.80 9.19
N GLU A 70 -11.97 0.25 10.28
CA GLU A 70 -11.41 -1.10 10.29
C GLU A 70 -12.53 -2.12 10.52
N ALA A 71 -12.50 -3.21 9.76
CA ALA A 71 -13.39 -4.34 9.91
C ALA A 71 -12.58 -5.64 9.87
N GLU A 72 -13.09 -6.67 10.55
CA GLU A 72 -12.49 -7.99 10.57
C GLU A 72 -13.32 -8.94 9.71
N VAL A 73 -12.64 -9.76 8.91
CA VAL A 73 -13.29 -10.81 8.13
C VAL A 73 -13.71 -11.93 9.08
N VAL A 74 -15.01 -12.17 9.17
CA VAL A 74 -15.60 -13.22 10.02
C VAL A 74 -15.97 -14.46 9.22
N GLY A 75 -16.02 -14.37 7.89
CA GLY A 75 -16.31 -15.53 7.04
C GLY A 75 -16.24 -15.25 5.54
N PHE A 76 -16.55 -16.26 4.75
CA PHE A 76 -16.67 -16.14 3.30
C PHE A 76 -17.67 -17.15 2.73
N ALA A 77 -18.26 -16.82 1.57
CA ALA A 77 -19.06 -17.75 0.78
C ALA A 77 -18.91 -17.43 -0.72
N GLY A 78 -18.37 -18.37 -1.49
CA GLY A 78 -18.08 -18.14 -2.90
C GLY A 78 -17.06 -17.01 -3.11
N ASP A 79 -17.48 -15.93 -3.76
CA ASP A 79 -16.69 -14.73 -4.04
C ASP A 79 -16.88 -13.60 -3.00
N LYS A 80 -17.64 -13.88 -1.93
CA LYS A 80 -18.00 -12.91 -0.90
C LYS A 80 -17.18 -13.08 0.36
N LEU A 81 -16.78 -11.96 0.94
CA LEU A 81 -16.30 -11.85 2.31
C LEU A 81 -17.41 -11.29 3.20
N TYR A 82 -17.41 -11.73 4.46
CA TYR A 82 -18.29 -11.27 5.53
C TYR A 82 -17.48 -10.70 6.69
#